data_AF-A0A6B2G352-F1
#
_entry.id   AF-A0A6B2G352-F1
#
_cell.length_a   1.000
_cell.length_b   1.000
_cell.length_c   1.000
_cell.angle_alpha   90.00
_cell.angle_beta   90.00
_cell.angle_gamma   90.00
#
_symmetry.space_group_name_H-M   'P 1'
#
loop_
_entity.id
_entity.type
_entity.pdbx_description
1 polymer ?
#
loop_
_entity_poly.entity_id
_entity_poly.type
_entity_poly.pdbx_seq_one_letter_code
_entity_poly.pdbx_strand_id
1 'polypeptide(L)'
;MAELEPLMTRESTDKQMYRLPDSQTRLEFKIYIERSHDALKNKIYPTRISEGSSGSYFVYDSEKKIIGVFKPKNEEPYGKLNPKWLKWLHRIFFPCCFGRSCIIPNKGYLSEAGAYLIDRLLDLDVVPPTFVTFLVSPTFNYSKLDRSATEARKYLKSKFG
;
A
#
# COMPACT_ATOMS: atom_id res chain seq x y z
N MET A 1 20.61 -36.83 17.24
CA MET A 1 19.49 -35.93 16.90
C MET A 1 20.14 -34.57 16.68
N ALA A 2 20.38 -34.17 15.43
CA ALA A 2 21.04 -32.90 15.13
C ALA A 2 20.02 -31.77 15.26
N GLU A 3 20.23 -30.87 16.20
CA GLU A 3 19.50 -29.60 16.25
C GLU A 3 19.86 -28.81 14.99
N LEU A 4 18.86 -28.57 14.14
CA LEU A 4 18.94 -27.57 13.07
C LEU A 4 18.96 -26.19 13.73
N GLU A 5 20.15 -25.74 14.11
CA GLU A 5 20.38 -24.35 14.47
C GLU A 5 19.84 -23.46 13.33
N PRO A 6 18.98 -22.47 13.62
CA PRO A 6 18.47 -21.58 12.60
C PRO A 6 19.65 -20.83 11.98
N LEU A 7 19.76 -20.89 10.65
CA LEU A 7 20.84 -20.30 9.85
C LEU A 7 21.11 -18.80 10.12
N MET A 8 20.21 -18.09 10.82
CA MET A 8 20.31 -16.67 11.15
C MET A 8 19.66 -16.35 12.52
N THR A 9 20.39 -15.67 13.41
CA THR A 9 19.90 -15.22 14.73
C THR A 9 19.18 -13.88 14.64
N ARG A 10 18.15 -13.65 15.48
CA ARG A 10 17.34 -12.41 15.48
C ARG A 10 18.16 -11.11 15.62
N GLU A 11 19.27 -11.15 16.35
CA GLU A 11 20.13 -9.97 16.52
C GLU A 11 20.96 -9.65 15.27
N SER A 12 21.30 -10.65 14.45
CA SER A 12 21.99 -10.41 13.17
C SER A 12 21.05 -9.75 12.16
N THR A 13 19.78 -10.18 12.12
CA THR A 13 18.75 -9.54 11.30
C THR A 13 18.51 -8.08 11.68
N ASP A 14 18.43 -7.75 12.97
CA ASP A 14 18.21 -6.36 13.38
C ASP A 14 19.39 -5.45 12.98
N LYS A 15 20.64 -5.87 13.25
CA LYS A 15 21.83 -5.07 12.91
C LYS A 15 22.15 -5.01 11.41
N GLN A 16 21.59 -5.92 10.61
CA GLN A 16 21.77 -5.97 9.15
C GLN A 16 20.62 -5.25 8.42
N MET A 17 19.40 -5.27 8.98
CA MET A 17 18.25 -4.49 8.52
C MET A 17 18.48 -2.97 8.61
N TYR A 18 19.16 -2.49 9.68
CA TYR A 18 19.57 -1.09 9.79
C TYR A 18 20.84 -0.73 8.97
N ARG A 19 21.45 -1.71 8.30
CA ARG A 19 22.65 -1.54 7.45
C ARG A 19 22.38 -1.81 5.96
N LEU A 20 21.14 -1.67 5.52
CA LEU A 20 20.83 -1.75 4.09
C LEU A 20 21.23 -0.46 3.35
N PRO A 21 21.77 -0.55 2.13
CA PRO A 21 22.18 0.59 1.29
C PRO A 21 20.98 1.39 0.71
N ASP A 22 19.90 1.50 1.48
CA ASP A 22 18.57 2.01 1.09
C ASP A 22 18.49 3.55 1.06
N SER A 23 19.53 4.28 1.46
CA SER A 23 19.45 5.74 1.58
C SER A 23 19.19 6.44 0.24
N GLN A 24 19.88 6.03 -0.82
CA GLN A 24 19.75 6.64 -2.15
C GLN A 24 18.40 6.27 -2.79
N THR A 25 18.04 4.99 -2.81
CA THR A 25 16.76 4.53 -3.37
C THR A 25 15.57 5.13 -2.62
N ARG A 26 15.67 5.28 -1.30
CA ARG A 26 14.63 5.94 -0.51
C ARG A 26 14.56 7.44 -0.74
N LEU A 27 15.69 8.10 -1.04
CA LEU A 27 15.73 9.49 -1.46
C LEU A 27 15.07 9.67 -2.82
N GLU A 28 15.38 8.80 -3.79
CA GLU A 28 14.74 8.78 -5.11
C GLU A 28 13.24 8.52 -5.01
N PHE A 29 12.84 7.55 -4.18
CA PHE A 29 11.43 7.29 -3.89
C PHE A 29 10.73 8.55 -3.36
N LYS A 30 11.38 9.28 -2.43
CA LYS A 30 10.83 10.55 -1.91
C LYS A 30 10.63 11.58 -3.02
N ILE A 31 11.56 11.70 -3.97
CA ILE A 31 11.43 12.57 -5.14
C ILE A 31 10.20 12.19 -5.98
N TYR A 32 9.95 10.90 -6.20
CA TYR A 32 8.75 10.45 -6.91
C TYR A 32 7.45 10.78 -6.13
N ILE A 33 7.47 10.68 -4.80
CA ILE A 33 6.33 11.09 -3.97
C ILE A 33 6.09 12.61 -4.09
N GLU A 34 7.14 13.42 -4.08
CA GLU A 34 7.03 14.88 -4.27
C GLU A 34 6.45 15.21 -5.67
N ARG A 35 6.92 14.55 -6.73
CA ARG A 35 6.36 14.69 -8.09
C ARG A 35 4.88 14.32 -8.17
N SER A 36 4.47 13.27 -7.47
CA SER A 36 3.05 12.88 -7.33
C SER A 36 2.24 13.97 -6.64
N HIS A 37 2.76 14.56 -5.56
CA HIS A 37 2.09 15.68 -4.90
C HIS A 37 1.93 16.90 -5.80
N ASP A 38 2.91 17.22 -6.63
CA ASP A 38 2.80 18.32 -7.59
C ASP A 38 1.77 18.03 -8.68
N ALA A 39 1.71 16.80 -9.18
CA ALA A 39 0.66 16.35 -10.09
C ALA A 39 -0.75 16.53 -9.48
N LEU A 40 -0.91 16.12 -8.22
CA LEU A 40 -2.16 16.27 -7.47
C LEU A 40 -2.59 17.73 -7.30
N LYS A 41 -1.64 18.66 -7.04
CA LYS A 41 -1.91 20.10 -6.99
C LYS A 41 -2.43 20.62 -8.34
N ASN A 42 -1.90 20.09 -9.43
CA ASN A 42 -2.31 20.39 -10.81
C ASN A 42 -3.56 19.63 -11.27
N LYS A 43 -4.31 19.01 -10.34
CA LYS A 43 -5.53 18.21 -10.60
C LYS A 43 -5.29 17.01 -11.53
N ILE A 44 -4.07 16.51 -11.60
CA ILE A 44 -3.72 15.25 -12.24
C ILE A 44 -3.82 14.18 -11.16
N TYR A 45 -4.91 13.40 -11.20
CA TYR A 45 -5.22 12.44 -10.16
C TYR A 45 -4.83 11.01 -10.56
N PRO A 46 -4.43 10.16 -9.60
CA PRO A 46 -4.28 8.73 -9.82
C PRO A 46 -5.52 8.08 -10.42
N THR A 47 -5.31 7.14 -11.35
CA THR A 47 -6.38 6.44 -12.07
C THR A 47 -6.42 4.98 -11.66
N ARG A 48 -7.61 4.45 -11.42
CA ARG A 48 -7.80 3.05 -11.03
C ARG A 48 -7.42 2.12 -12.18
N ILE A 49 -6.70 1.06 -11.86
CA ILE A 49 -6.30 0.02 -12.82
C ILE A 49 -7.51 -0.90 -13.04
N SER A 50 -8.01 -1.00 -14.27
CA SER A 50 -9.21 -1.76 -14.63
C SER A 50 -9.00 -3.28 -14.64
N GLU A 51 -7.82 -3.73 -15.05
CA GLU A 51 -7.49 -5.17 -15.21
C GLU A 51 -6.99 -5.82 -13.91
N GLY A 52 -7.07 -5.12 -12.78
CA GLY A 52 -6.49 -5.54 -11.50
C GLY A 52 -7.50 -5.73 -10.37
N SER A 53 -6.97 -5.95 -9.16
CA SER A 53 -7.78 -5.91 -7.94
C SER A 53 -8.35 -4.51 -7.74
N SER A 54 -9.54 -4.42 -7.14
CA SER A 54 -10.35 -3.20 -7.00
C SER A 54 -9.68 -2.01 -6.29
N GLY A 55 -8.46 -2.14 -5.77
CA GLY A 55 -7.76 -1.14 -4.96
C GLY A 55 -6.33 -0.87 -5.42
N SER A 56 -6.08 -0.77 -6.73
CA SER A 56 -4.78 -0.38 -7.30
C SER A 56 -4.94 0.82 -8.23
N TYR A 57 -4.01 1.78 -8.17
CA TYR A 57 -4.05 3.04 -8.91
C TYR A 57 -2.71 3.33 -9.58
N PHE A 58 -2.74 3.76 -10.85
CA PHE A 58 -1.58 4.40 -11.48
C PHE A 58 -1.42 5.80 -10.90
N VAL A 59 -0.20 6.11 -10.46
CA VAL A 59 0.21 7.43 -9.97
C VAL A 59 0.98 8.15 -11.07
N TYR A 60 0.77 9.46 -11.19
CA TYR A 60 1.33 10.27 -12.26
C TYR A 60 2.23 11.39 -11.72
N ASP A 61 3.13 11.88 -12.58
CA ASP A 61 3.78 13.18 -12.39
C ASP A 61 2.98 14.31 -13.07
N SER A 62 3.55 15.52 -13.02
CA SER A 62 2.92 16.72 -13.63
C SER A 62 2.82 16.65 -15.16
N GLU A 63 3.59 15.77 -15.82
CA GLU A 63 3.55 15.53 -17.27
C GLU A 63 2.55 14.41 -17.64
N LYS A 64 1.80 13.89 -16.64
CA LYS A 64 0.89 12.74 -16.78
C LYS A 64 1.59 11.43 -17.13
N LYS A 65 2.90 11.32 -16.89
CA LYS A 65 3.63 10.06 -17.01
C LYS A 65 3.37 9.19 -15.78
N ILE A 66 3.18 7.89 -15.99
CA ILE A 66 3.05 6.93 -14.88
C ILE A 66 4.40 6.81 -14.17
N ILE A 67 4.41 7.09 -12.87
CA ILE A 67 5.60 7.02 -12.02
C ILE A 67 5.53 5.93 -10.94
N GLY A 68 4.39 5.28 -10.79
CA GLY A 68 4.25 4.17 -9.86
C GLY A 68 2.83 3.64 -9.72
N VAL A 69 2.68 2.62 -8.88
CA VAL A 69 1.39 2.02 -8.50
C VAL A 69 1.15 2.25 -7.02
N PHE A 70 -0.03 2.75 -6.67
CA PHE A 70 -0.45 2.94 -5.29
C PHE A 70 -1.58 1.98 -4.93
N LYS A 71 -1.42 1.26 -3.82
CA LYS A 71 -2.39 0.29 -3.29
C LYS A 71 -2.83 0.73 -1.89
N PRO A 72 -3.95 1.47 -1.74
CA PRO A 72 -4.41 1.94 -0.44
C PRO A 72 -4.89 0.78 0.44
N LYS A 73 -4.37 0.72 1.68
CA LYS A 73 -4.77 -0.25 2.72
C LYS A 73 -6.29 -0.41 2.87
N ASN A 74 -7.03 0.71 2.85
CA ASN A 74 -8.48 0.70 3.11
C ASN A 74 -9.31 0.08 1.98
N GLU A 75 -8.72 -0.17 0.81
CA GLU A 75 -9.36 -0.76 -0.37
C GLU A 75 -8.91 -2.21 -0.64
N GLU A 76 -8.06 -2.78 0.23
CA GLU A 76 -7.68 -4.18 0.15
C GLU A 76 -8.90 -5.10 0.25
N PRO A 77 -8.82 -6.32 -0.33
CA PRO A 77 -9.76 -7.38 0.07
C PRO A 77 -9.69 -7.52 1.59
N TYR A 78 -10.84 -7.52 2.28
CA TYR A 78 -10.98 -7.48 3.75
C TYR A 78 -10.80 -6.11 4.43
N GLY A 79 -10.65 -5.02 3.68
CA GLY A 79 -10.69 -3.65 4.21
C GLY A 79 -12.08 -3.28 4.78
N LYS A 80 -12.13 -2.25 5.65
CA LYS A 80 -13.35 -1.79 6.36
C LYS A 80 -14.50 -1.43 5.42
N LEU A 81 -14.19 -1.06 4.16
CA LEU A 81 -15.16 -0.71 3.11
C LEU A 81 -15.62 -1.89 2.24
N ASN A 82 -15.12 -3.11 2.50
CA ASN A 82 -15.55 -4.34 1.81
C ASN A 82 -15.96 -5.45 2.80
N PRO A 83 -16.95 -5.20 3.68
CA PRO A 83 -17.41 -6.20 4.65
C PRO A 83 -18.24 -7.28 3.94
N LYS A 84 -17.64 -8.45 3.69
CA LYS A 84 -18.38 -9.59 3.13
C LYS A 84 -18.88 -10.50 4.24
N TRP A 85 -20.05 -10.17 4.79
CA TRP A 85 -20.83 -11.06 5.68
C TRP A 85 -21.01 -12.47 5.07
N LEU A 86 -21.16 -12.55 3.74
CA LEU A 86 -21.25 -13.80 2.99
C LEU A 86 -19.97 -14.68 3.06
N LYS A 87 -18.78 -14.07 3.20
CA LYS A 87 -17.51 -14.83 3.36
C LYS A 87 -17.37 -15.44 4.74
N TRP A 88 -17.93 -14.81 5.78
CA TRP A 88 -18.01 -15.40 7.11
C TRP A 88 -18.93 -16.62 7.10
N LEU A 89 -20.08 -16.52 6.44
CA LEU A 89 -21.02 -17.63 6.28
C LEU A 89 -20.40 -18.81 5.51
N HIS A 90 -19.71 -18.55 4.39
CA HIS A 90 -19.00 -19.59 3.63
C HIS A 90 -17.86 -20.25 4.42
N ARG A 91 -17.14 -19.51 5.27
CA ARG A 91 -16.08 -20.06 6.14
C ARG A 91 -16.63 -21.04 7.19
N ILE A 92 -17.89 -20.86 7.61
CA ILE A 92 -18.54 -21.72 8.60
C ILE A 92 -19.11 -22.99 7.98
N PHE A 93 -19.65 -22.92 6.76
CA PHE A 93 -20.30 -24.07 6.11
C PHE A 93 -19.41 -24.85 5.12
N PHE A 94 -18.31 -24.28 4.62
CA PHE A 94 -17.40 -24.93 3.64
C PHE A 94 -15.92 -24.71 3.98
N PRO A 95 -15.35 -25.44 4.97
CA PRO A 95 -14.03 -25.15 5.53
C PRO A 95 -12.82 -25.46 4.62
N CYS A 96 -12.97 -26.04 3.43
CA CYS A 96 -11.83 -26.50 2.61
C CYS A 96 -11.59 -25.77 1.27
N CYS A 97 -12.50 -24.91 0.78
CA CYS A 97 -12.38 -24.34 -0.59
C CYS A 97 -12.39 -22.81 -0.67
N PHE A 98 -12.55 -22.07 0.43
CA PHE A 98 -12.71 -20.61 0.37
C PHE A 98 -11.82 -19.86 1.37
N GLY A 99 -10.64 -19.47 0.89
CA GLY A 99 -9.87 -18.35 1.45
C GLY A 99 -8.43 -18.69 1.83
N ARG A 100 -7.52 -17.73 1.62
CA ARG A 100 -6.14 -17.76 2.12
C ARG A 100 -6.14 -17.53 3.64
N SER A 101 -6.63 -18.48 4.43
CA SER A 101 -6.68 -18.40 5.90
C SER A 101 -5.30 -18.22 6.54
N CYS A 102 -4.23 -18.54 5.81
CA CYS A 102 -2.84 -18.32 6.18
C CYS A 102 -2.32 -16.88 5.98
N ILE A 103 -3.13 -15.96 5.42
CA ILE A 103 -2.71 -14.57 5.20
C ILE A 103 -3.40 -13.64 6.19
N ILE A 104 -2.60 -12.82 6.87
CA ILE A 104 -3.09 -11.82 7.82
C ILE A 104 -3.94 -10.78 7.06
N PRO A 105 -5.22 -10.56 7.43
CA PRO A 105 -6.08 -9.60 6.77
C PRO A 105 -5.56 -8.15 6.87
N ASN A 106 -5.80 -7.33 5.84
CA ASN A 106 -5.54 -5.88 5.85
C ASN A 106 -4.06 -5.47 6.08
N LYS A 107 -3.15 -6.35 5.64
CA LYS A 107 -1.68 -6.19 5.71
C LYS A 107 -1.03 -6.40 4.35
N GLY A 108 -1.79 -6.36 3.25
CA GLY A 108 -1.28 -6.55 1.89
C GLY A 108 -0.19 -5.55 1.54
N TYR A 109 -0.40 -4.26 1.82
CA TYR A 109 0.60 -3.20 1.59
C TYR A 109 1.92 -3.44 2.34
N LEU A 110 1.90 -4.08 3.53
CA LEU A 110 3.12 -4.46 4.23
C LEU A 110 3.79 -5.68 3.58
N SER A 111 3.01 -6.61 3.03
CA SER A 111 3.54 -7.73 2.26
C SER A 111 4.25 -7.24 0.99
N GLU A 112 3.73 -6.22 0.32
CA GLU A 112 4.34 -5.61 -0.86
C GLU A 112 5.66 -4.90 -0.51
N ALA A 113 5.66 -4.07 0.54
CA ALA A 113 6.88 -3.42 1.02
C ALA A 113 7.91 -4.43 1.57
N GLY A 114 7.42 -5.49 2.23
CA GLY A 114 8.24 -6.59 2.72
C GLY A 114 8.88 -7.41 1.60
N ALA A 115 8.20 -7.59 0.47
CA ALA A 115 8.77 -8.24 -0.70
C ALA A 115 9.99 -7.48 -1.22
N TYR A 116 9.90 -6.15 -1.34
CA TYR A 116 11.05 -5.32 -1.71
C TYR A 116 12.17 -5.36 -0.66
N LEU A 117 11.82 -5.34 0.63
CA LEU A 117 12.82 -5.45 1.70
C LEU A 117 13.62 -6.75 1.63
N ILE A 118 12.93 -7.89 1.42
CA ILE A 118 13.58 -9.20 1.28
C ILE A 118 14.39 -9.28 -0.02
N ASP A 119 13.86 -8.74 -1.12
CA ASP A 119 14.58 -8.64 -2.40
C ASP A 119 15.93 -7.93 -2.24
N ARG A 120 15.96 -6.80 -1.52
CA ARG A 120 17.19 -6.06 -1.21
C ARG A 120 18.12 -6.79 -0.23
N LEU A 121 17.57 -7.53 0.74
CA LEU A 121 18.37 -8.32 1.68
C LEU A 121 19.06 -9.50 1.01
N LEU A 122 18.44 -10.06 -0.04
CA LEU A 122 18.93 -11.21 -0.78
C LEU A 122 19.63 -10.84 -2.10
N ASP A 123 19.70 -9.53 -2.42
CA ASP A 123 20.30 -8.98 -3.64
C ASP A 123 19.75 -9.61 -4.94
N LEU A 124 18.42 -9.78 -4.99
CA LEU A 124 17.74 -10.43 -6.13
C LEU A 124 17.46 -9.45 -7.28
N ASP A 125 17.21 -8.18 -6.95
CA ASP A 125 16.93 -7.08 -7.89
C ASP A 125 15.76 -7.34 -8.85
N VAL A 126 14.71 -8.04 -8.38
CA VAL A 126 13.52 -8.36 -9.18
C VAL A 126 12.29 -7.55 -8.77
N VAL A 127 12.21 -7.10 -7.50
CA VAL A 127 11.09 -6.31 -6.99
C VAL A 127 11.41 -4.82 -7.14
N PRO A 128 10.56 -4.03 -7.84
CA PRO A 128 10.75 -2.57 -7.90
C PRO A 128 10.69 -1.92 -6.51
N PRO A 129 11.37 -0.77 -6.30
CA PRO A 129 11.34 -0.04 -5.04
C PRO A 129 9.92 0.21 -4.52
N THR A 130 9.61 -0.39 -3.36
CA THR A 130 8.26 -0.38 -2.80
C THR A 130 8.31 -0.02 -1.32
N PHE A 131 7.67 1.09 -0.96
CA PHE A 131 7.63 1.59 0.42
C PHE A 131 6.22 1.96 0.85
N VAL A 132 6.00 1.96 2.17
CA VAL A 132 4.77 2.46 2.77
C VAL A 132 4.77 3.99 2.70
N THR A 133 3.75 4.55 2.07
CA THR A 133 3.56 5.99 1.91
C THR A 133 2.09 6.38 2.05
N PHE A 134 1.84 7.69 2.16
CA PHE A 134 0.51 8.27 2.27
C PHE A 134 0.24 9.17 1.07
N LEU A 135 -0.88 8.93 0.38
CA LEU A 135 -1.37 9.79 -0.68
C LEU A 135 -2.83 10.14 -0.41
N VAL A 136 -3.24 11.33 -0.87
CA VAL A 136 -4.61 11.82 -0.79
C VAL A 136 -5.03 12.24 -2.18
N SER A 137 -6.12 11.66 -2.69
CA SER A 137 -6.64 11.97 -4.01
C SER A 137 -8.15 11.80 -4.02
N PRO A 138 -8.95 12.73 -4.60
CA PRO A 138 -10.40 12.56 -4.73
C PRO A 138 -10.83 11.31 -5.51
N THR A 139 -9.92 10.71 -6.29
CA THR A 139 -10.19 9.47 -7.05
C THR A 139 -10.14 8.19 -6.21
N PHE A 140 -9.62 8.24 -4.98
CA PHE A 140 -9.61 7.10 -4.07
C PHE A 140 -11.01 6.83 -3.46
N ASN A 141 -11.22 5.61 -2.98
CA ASN A 141 -12.49 5.18 -2.41
C ASN A 141 -12.61 5.57 -0.94
N TYR A 142 -13.23 6.72 -0.68
CA TYR A 142 -13.58 7.20 0.66
C TYR A 142 -15.00 6.84 1.07
N SER A 143 -15.22 6.67 2.37
CA SER A 143 -16.58 6.51 2.91
C SER A 143 -17.42 7.77 2.71
N LYS A 144 -18.75 7.63 2.72
CA LYS A 144 -19.67 8.79 2.63
C LYS A 144 -19.43 9.81 3.75
N LEU A 145 -19.08 9.33 4.95
CA LEU A 145 -18.76 10.17 6.11
C LEU A 145 -17.48 10.97 5.90
N ASP A 146 -16.44 10.34 5.34
CA ASP A 146 -15.17 11.04 5.06
C ASP A 146 -15.37 12.13 3.99
N ARG A 147 -16.20 11.86 2.99
CA ARG A 147 -16.55 12.83 1.95
C ARG A 147 -17.30 14.03 2.52
N SER A 148 -18.38 13.80 3.29
CA SER A 148 -19.16 14.89 3.88
C SER A 148 -18.37 15.72 4.89
N ALA A 149 -17.50 15.09 5.68
CA ALA A 149 -16.61 15.80 6.60
C ALA A 149 -15.61 16.70 5.86
N THR A 150 -15.09 16.25 4.71
CA THR A 150 -14.19 17.05 3.86
C THR A 150 -14.92 18.23 3.23
N GLU A 151 -16.15 18.03 2.75
CA GLU A 151 -17.00 19.09 2.21
C GLU A 151 -17.33 20.16 3.27
N ALA A 152 -17.71 19.74 4.47
CA ALA A 152 -17.97 20.65 5.59
C ALA A 152 -16.72 21.49 5.94
N ARG A 153 -15.54 20.86 5.98
CA ARG A 153 -14.27 21.59 6.21
C ARG A 153 -13.97 22.60 5.11
N LYS A 154 -14.19 22.24 3.84
CA LYS A 154 -14.03 23.18 2.70
C LYS A 154 -14.98 24.37 2.82
N TYR A 155 -16.25 24.12 3.14
CA TYR A 155 -17.25 25.17 3.36
C TYR A 155 -16.87 26.13 4.49
N LEU A 156 -16.47 25.58 5.65
CA LEU A 156 -16.04 26.39 6.79
C LEU A 156 -14.81 27.24 6.44
N LYS A 157 -13.83 26.66 5.74
CA LYS A 157 -12.65 27.39 5.29
C LYS A 157 -12.99 28.52 4.31
N SER A 158 -13.93 28.32 3.38
CA SER A 158 -14.35 29.39 2.46
C SER A 158 -15.18 30.49 3.12
N LYS A 159 -15.84 30.19 4.25
CA LYS A 159 -16.74 31.12 4.94
C LYS A 159 -16.04 31.94 6.02
N PHE A 160 -15.02 31.38 6.66
CA PHE A 160 -14.37 31.96 7.84
C PHE A 160 -12.84 32.06 7.74
N GLY A 161 -12.23 31.61 6.64
CA GLY A 161 -10.79 31.68 6.40
C GLY A 161 -10.47 32.68 5.30
#